data_AF-A0A3D0Y2U3-F1
#
_entry.id   AF-A0A3D0Y2U3-F1
#
_cell.length_a   1.000
_cell.length_b   1.000
_cell.length_c   1.000
_cell.angle_alpha   90.00
_cell.angle_beta   90.00
_cell.angle_gamma   90.00
#
_symmetry.space_group_name_H-M   'P 1'
#
loop_
_entity.id
_entity.type
_entity.pdbx_description
1 polymer ?
#
loop_
_entity_poly.entity_id
_entity_poly.type
_entity_poly.pdbx_seq_one_letter_code
_entity_poly.pdbx_strand_id
1 'polypeptide(L)'
;MFYYNLHTQEDKKWTVTPRMFRTGYGQDIISQIRDATLDHARQLGIKQELVALAERKLALVDIGVFATVVRAGVCANFRYAGQVVPNRQYILARGGKTFMDIDTITSSAVMYRDIVLKHCTPDTAQVVMNMITKDGTLSSVVCHECNHPIGCTPESDAVLGDVKDRVEEAKATLGGLSAFLSQLDSSKWPEVAAYSVARVCRFFAKTTYENPTSQPYVRENIAMANLLIISEIVSVKDGIAIDFNLNKLILWKKMLRQFCLDVIHAYHSQSPKLAVTKVEEGYCARTPAILNWIKWVNR
;
A
#
# COMPACT_ATOMS: atom_id res chain seq x y z
N MET A 1 -12.80 -16.88 18.90
CA MET A 1 -11.45 -17.13 19.47
C MET A 1 -10.82 -15.78 19.80
N PHE A 2 -10.51 -15.52 21.08
CA PHE A 2 -9.84 -14.30 21.53
C PHE A 2 -8.33 -14.50 21.44
N TYR A 3 -7.59 -13.58 20.84
CA TYR A 3 -6.11 -13.63 20.80
C TYR A 3 -5.53 -12.79 21.94
N TYR A 4 -4.56 -13.34 22.68
CA TYR A 4 -3.82 -12.64 23.74
C TYR A 4 -2.30 -12.74 23.56
N ASN A 5 -1.65 -11.64 23.96
CA ASN A 5 -0.23 -11.40 24.28
C ASN A 5 0.80 -11.32 23.15
N LEU A 6 1.33 -10.11 22.96
CA LEU A 6 2.69 -9.88 22.49
C LEU A 6 3.40 -8.94 23.49
N HIS A 7 4.42 -9.47 24.16
CA HIS A 7 5.37 -8.68 24.96
C HIS A 7 6.53 -8.26 24.07
N THR A 8 6.82 -6.96 23.99
CA THR A 8 8.13 -6.47 23.54
C THR A 8 8.73 -5.65 24.68
N GLN A 9 9.76 -6.21 25.31
CA GLN A 9 10.68 -5.50 26.20
C GLN A 9 11.65 -4.71 25.31
N GLU A 10 11.23 -3.55 24.86
CA GLU A 10 12.13 -2.50 24.38
C GLU A 10 11.28 -1.23 24.42
N ASP A 11 11.59 -0.39 25.39
CA ASP A 11 10.82 0.75 25.89
C ASP A 11 9.53 0.40 26.67
N LYS A 12 9.33 1.07 27.81
CA LYS A 12 8.24 0.88 28.79
C LYS A 12 6.84 1.24 28.27
N LYS A 13 6.46 0.86 27.05
CA LYS A 13 5.13 1.07 26.47
C LYS A 13 4.41 -0.27 26.34
N TRP A 14 3.34 -0.42 27.12
CA TRP A 14 2.44 -1.56 27.03
C TRP A 14 1.62 -1.45 25.73
N THR A 15 1.95 -2.29 24.75
CA THR A 15 1.10 -2.48 23.57
C THR A 15 0.13 -3.61 23.85
N VAL A 16 -1.11 -3.27 24.17
CA VAL A 16 -2.19 -4.25 24.28
C VAL A 16 -2.90 -4.33 22.93
N THR A 17 -2.85 -5.49 22.29
CA THR A 17 -3.60 -5.73 21.05
C THR A 17 -5.09 -5.65 21.36
N PRO A 18 -5.90 -4.97 20.54
CA PRO A 18 -7.34 -4.92 20.73
C PRO A 18 -7.93 -6.34 20.76
N ARG A 19 -8.96 -6.55 21.60
CA ARG A 19 -9.76 -7.79 21.51
C ARG A 19 -10.53 -7.74 20.21
N MET A 20 -10.19 -8.67 19.32
CA MET A 20 -10.73 -8.75 17.98
C MET A 20 -11.38 -10.12 17.75
N PHE A 21 -12.46 -10.17 16.97
CA PHE A 21 -13.00 -11.42 16.44
C PHE A 21 -12.90 -11.43 14.91
N ARG A 22 -12.53 -12.59 14.34
CA ARG A 22 -12.46 -12.78 12.90
C ARG A 22 -13.86 -12.73 12.31
N THR A 23 -14.02 -12.00 11.22
CA THR A 23 -15.27 -11.90 10.46
C THR A 23 -15.22 -12.80 9.23
N GLY A 24 -16.38 -13.07 8.62
CA GLY A 24 -16.48 -13.67 7.28
C GLY A 24 -16.31 -12.66 6.14
N TYR A 25 -16.23 -11.37 6.46
CA TYR A 25 -16.17 -10.31 5.45
C TYR A 25 -14.80 -10.28 4.75
N GLY A 26 -14.83 -10.07 3.43
CA GLY A 26 -13.62 -9.89 2.63
C GLY A 26 -12.81 -11.16 2.32
N GLN A 27 -13.32 -12.36 2.65
CA GLN A 27 -12.61 -13.62 2.38
C GLN A 27 -12.33 -13.81 0.88
N ASP A 28 -13.32 -13.56 0.03
CA ASP A 28 -13.18 -13.70 -1.42
C ASP A 28 -12.19 -12.66 -1.98
N ILE A 29 -12.24 -11.41 -1.50
CA ILE A 29 -11.29 -10.34 -1.86
C ILE A 29 -9.86 -10.75 -1.49
N ILE A 30 -9.67 -11.29 -0.28
CA ILE A 30 -8.36 -11.76 0.19
C ILE A 30 -7.83 -12.88 -0.70
N SER A 31 -8.67 -13.89 -1.00
CA SER A 31 -8.27 -15.01 -1.85
C SER A 31 -7.91 -14.55 -3.25
N GLN A 32 -8.78 -13.76 -3.89
CA GLN A 32 -8.59 -13.27 -5.24
C GLN A 32 -7.29 -12.45 -5.37
N ILE A 33 -7.03 -11.55 -4.43
CA ILE A 33 -5.83 -10.71 -4.49
C ILE A 33 -4.57 -11.53 -4.22
N ARG A 34 -4.61 -12.49 -3.30
CA ARG A 34 -3.49 -13.39 -3.04
C ARG A 34 -3.09 -14.15 -4.32
N ASP A 35 -4.07 -14.71 -5.01
CA ASP A 35 -3.84 -15.43 -6.26
C ASP A 35 -3.32 -14.49 -7.35
N ALA A 36 -3.92 -13.30 -7.47
CA ALA A 36 -3.48 -12.25 -8.39
C ALA A 36 -2.01 -11.84 -8.18
N THR A 37 -1.59 -11.69 -6.92
CA THR A 37 -0.20 -11.34 -6.57
C THR A 37 0.78 -12.40 -7.01
N LEU A 38 0.46 -13.68 -6.82
CA LEU A 38 1.33 -14.80 -7.22
C LEU A 38 1.41 -14.95 -8.74
N ASP A 39 0.28 -14.85 -9.44
CA ASP A 39 0.25 -14.86 -10.91
C ASP A 39 1.03 -13.70 -11.49
N HIS A 40 0.87 -12.51 -10.92
CA HIS A 40 1.63 -11.34 -11.32
C HIS A 40 3.13 -11.54 -11.12
N ALA A 41 3.56 -12.09 -9.97
CA ALA A 41 4.96 -12.38 -9.71
C ALA A 41 5.56 -13.34 -10.77
N ARG A 42 4.81 -14.36 -11.21
CA ARG A 42 5.22 -15.26 -12.31
C ARG A 42 5.37 -14.50 -13.64
N GLN A 43 4.48 -13.55 -13.91
CA GLN A 43 4.47 -12.72 -15.12
C GLN A 43 5.49 -11.55 -15.09
N LEU A 44 6.03 -11.19 -13.93
CA LEU A 44 7.05 -10.15 -13.81
C LEU A 44 8.38 -10.57 -14.48
N GLY A 45 8.62 -11.87 -14.65
CA GLY A 45 9.87 -12.39 -15.21
C GLY A 45 11.02 -12.41 -14.20
N ILE A 46 10.71 -12.34 -12.90
CA ILE A 46 11.71 -12.50 -11.82
C ILE A 46 12.11 -13.98 -11.68
N LYS A 47 13.22 -14.24 -10.99
CA LYS A 47 13.73 -15.61 -10.79
C LYS A 47 12.68 -16.49 -10.11
N GLN A 48 12.53 -17.73 -10.58
CA GLN A 48 11.54 -18.68 -10.07
C GLN A 48 11.71 -18.98 -8.57
N GLU A 49 12.94 -18.96 -8.06
CA GLU A 49 13.23 -19.09 -6.63
C GLU A 49 12.56 -18.00 -5.77
N LEU A 50 12.44 -16.78 -6.29
CA LEU A 50 11.77 -15.66 -5.61
C LEU A 50 10.26 -15.85 -5.60
N VAL A 51 9.69 -16.35 -6.70
CA VAL A 51 8.27 -16.70 -6.79
C VAL A 51 7.94 -17.81 -5.79
N ALA A 52 8.68 -18.91 -5.81
CA ALA A 52 8.48 -20.03 -4.89
C ALA A 52 8.64 -19.64 -3.41
N LEU A 53 9.54 -18.70 -3.11
CA LEU A 53 9.66 -18.16 -1.76
C LEU A 53 8.44 -17.32 -1.36
N ALA A 54 7.95 -16.47 -2.26
CA ALA A 54 6.75 -15.67 -2.01
C ALA A 54 5.49 -16.53 -1.85
N GLU A 55 5.31 -17.57 -2.68
CA GLU A 55 4.25 -18.58 -2.56
C GLU A 55 4.25 -19.22 -1.18
N ARG A 56 5.42 -19.69 -0.73
CA ARG A 56 5.59 -20.28 0.59
C ARG A 56 5.24 -19.29 1.71
N LYS A 57 5.74 -18.05 1.62
CA LYS A 57 5.47 -17.02 2.62
C LYS A 57 3.97 -16.71 2.69
N LEU A 58 3.31 -16.51 1.56
CA LEU A 58 1.87 -16.20 1.52
C LEU A 58 1.00 -17.39 1.96
N ALA A 59 1.41 -18.62 1.69
CA ALA A 59 0.71 -19.82 2.17
C ALA A 59 0.77 -19.96 3.70
N LEU A 60 1.84 -19.44 4.33
CA LEU A 60 2.03 -19.49 5.79
C LEU A 60 1.43 -18.28 6.53
N VAL A 61 0.99 -17.23 5.81
CA VAL A 61 0.37 -16.04 6.42
C VAL A 61 -1.16 -16.16 6.39
N ASP A 62 -1.77 -16.15 7.57
CA ASP A 62 -3.22 -16.03 7.74
C ASP A 62 -3.63 -14.57 7.64
N ILE A 63 -4.36 -14.22 6.57
CA ILE A 63 -4.86 -12.87 6.34
C ILE A 63 -6.35 -12.87 6.66
N GLY A 64 -6.82 -11.92 7.47
CA GLY A 64 -8.23 -11.85 7.83
C GLY A 64 -8.70 -10.46 8.18
N VAL A 65 -10.01 -10.25 8.02
CA VAL A 65 -10.69 -9.06 8.51
C VAL A 65 -11.32 -9.34 9.87
N PHE A 66 -11.13 -8.40 10.78
CA PHE A 66 -11.50 -8.49 12.17
C PHE A 66 -12.35 -7.29 12.57
N ALA A 67 -13.22 -7.49 13.55
CA ALA A 67 -13.94 -6.42 14.21
C ALA A 67 -13.34 -6.21 15.60
N THR A 68 -13.00 -4.95 15.89
CA THR A 68 -12.43 -4.54 17.17
C THR A 68 -13.53 -4.35 18.22
N VAL A 69 -13.47 -5.12 19.30
CA VAL A 69 -14.44 -5.05 20.42
C VAL A 69 -13.94 -4.15 21.54
N VAL A 70 -12.67 -4.28 21.90
CA VAL A 70 -12.04 -3.50 22.98
C VAL A 70 -10.68 -3.02 22.51
N ARG A 71 -10.42 -1.73 22.67
CA ARG A 71 -9.10 -1.12 22.44
C ARG A 71 -8.43 -0.82 23.79
N ALA A 72 -7.13 -1.06 23.86
CA ALA A 72 -6.31 -0.77 25.03
C ALA A 72 -4.86 -0.49 24.61
N GLY A 73 -4.05 0.04 25.53
CA GLY A 73 -2.63 0.35 25.27
C GLY A 73 -2.43 1.35 24.12
N VAL A 74 -1.36 1.19 23.35
CA VAL A 74 -1.05 2.05 22.19
C VAL A 74 -2.19 2.08 21.16
N CYS A 75 -2.91 0.96 21.01
CA CYS A 75 -4.05 0.85 20.09
C CYS A 75 -5.30 1.63 20.55
N ALA A 76 -5.33 2.17 21.77
CA ALA A 76 -6.39 3.08 22.20
C ALA A 76 -6.32 4.43 21.45
N ASN A 77 -5.11 4.89 21.16
CA ASN A 77 -4.87 6.21 20.54
C ASN A 77 -4.58 6.12 19.03
N PHE A 78 -4.23 4.94 18.52
CA PHE A 78 -3.91 4.73 17.10
C PHE A 78 -4.62 3.51 16.55
N ARG A 79 -5.23 3.64 15.37
CA ARG A 79 -5.98 2.58 14.70
C ARG A 79 -5.21 2.08 13.48
N TYR A 80 -4.60 0.90 13.59
CA TYR A 80 -3.93 0.26 12.47
C TYR A 80 -4.97 -0.28 11.49
N ALA A 81 -4.80 0.00 10.19
CA ALA A 81 -5.67 -0.54 9.14
C ALA A 81 -5.32 -2.00 8.80
N GLY A 82 -4.03 -2.33 8.90
CA GLY A 82 -3.43 -3.65 8.79
C GLY A 82 -2.35 -3.81 9.86
N GLN A 83 -2.19 -5.00 10.44
CA GLN A 83 -1.08 -5.32 11.32
C GLN A 83 -0.60 -6.76 11.09
N VAL A 84 0.68 -6.90 10.77
CA VAL A 84 1.36 -8.20 10.70
C VAL A 84 1.88 -8.60 12.08
N VAL A 85 1.64 -9.84 12.48
CA VAL A 85 2.20 -10.43 13.71
C VAL A 85 2.72 -11.86 13.46
N PRO A 86 3.67 -12.35 14.27
CA PRO A 86 4.43 -11.61 15.28
C PRO A 86 5.57 -10.78 14.67
N ASN A 87 6.04 -9.75 15.38
CA ASN A 87 7.19 -8.92 14.96
C ASN A 87 8.52 -9.69 14.96
N ARG A 88 8.57 -10.87 15.61
CA ARG A 88 9.75 -11.74 15.64
C ARG A 88 9.91 -12.42 14.29
N GLN A 89 10.84 -11.91 13.48
CA GLN A 89 11.05 -12.33 12.08
C GLN A 89 11.29 -13.84 11.92
N TYR A 90 12.01 -14.49 12.84
CA TYR A 90 12.23 -15.95 12.79
C TYR A 90 10.95 -16.78 13.02
N ILE A 91 9.96 -16.22 13.73
CA ILE A 91 8.64 -16.85 13.90
C ILE A 91 7.76 -16.52 12.71
N LEU A 92 7.78 -15.26 12.26
CA LEU A 92 7.04 -14.83 11.07
C LEU A 92 7.40 -15.65 9.83
N ALA A 93 8.68 -16.06 9.70
CA ALA A 93 9.16 -16.97 8.67
C ALA A 93 8.53 -18.39 8.71
N ARG A 94 7.98 -18.80 9.86
CA ARG A 94 7.26 -20.07 10.05
C ARG A 94 5.74 -19.91 9.91
N GLY A 95 5.27 -18.67 9.84
CA GLY A 95 3.86 -18.33 9.73
C GLY A 95 3.53 -17.05 10.47
N GLY A 96 2.58 -16.29 9.91
CA GLY A 96 2.18 -14.98 10.39
C GLY A 96 0.67 -14.79 10.37
N LYS A 97 0.23 -13.69 10.95
CA LYS A 97 -1.15 -13.20 10.78
C LYS A 97 -1.13 -11.75 10.36
N THR A 98 -1.95 -11.41 9.38
CA THR A 98 -2.25 -10.04 9.00
C THR A 98 -3.69 -9.74 9.43
N PHE A 99 -3.84 -8.87 10.43
CA PHE A 99 -5.15 -8.42 10.90
C PHE A 99 -5.53 -7.14 10.19
N MET A 100 -6.72 -7.10 9.58
CA MET A 100 -7.30 -5.87 9.07
C MET A 100 -8.55 -5.52 9.88
N ASP A 101 -8.71 -4.26 10.25
CA ASP A 101 -9.81 -3.83 11.13
C ASP A 101 -10.95 -3.20 10.33
N ILE A 102 -12.14 -3.81 10.38
CA ILE A 102 -13.27 -3.48 9.50
C ILE A 102 -13.76 -2.04 9.65
N ASP A 103 -13.81 -1.49 10.88
CA ASP A 103 -14.23 -0.10 11.02
C ASP A 103 -13.11 0.89 10.71
N THR A 104 -11.83 0.49 10.69
CA THR A 104 -10.74 1.32 10.12
C THR A 104 -10.90 1.43 8.61
N ILE A 105 -11.19 0.30 7.95
CA ILE A 105 -11.44 0.25 6.51
C ILE A 105 -12.66 1.12 6.17
N THR A 106 -13.75 0.96 6.92
CA THR A 106 -14.99 1.72 6.71
C THR A 106 -14.79 3.22 6.92
N SER A 107 -14.13 3.63 8.02
CA SER A 107 -13.87 5.05 8.27
C SER A 107 -12.86 5.66 7.29
N SER A 108 -11.89 4.89 6.82
CA SER A 108 -10.96 5.34 5.77
C SER A 108 -11.69 5.62 4.45
N ALA A 109 -12.66 4.80 4.06
CA ALA A 109 -13.44 5.05 2.85
C ALA A 109 -14.24 6.37 2.93
N VAL A 110 -14.83 6.67 4.09
CA VAL A 110 -15.52 7.96 4.34
C VAL A 110 -14.53 9.12 4.27
N MET A 111 -13.41 9.03 4.98
CA MET A 111 -12.35 10.05 4.96
C MET A 111 -11.85 10.32 3.53
N TYR A 112 -11.65 9.28 2.72
CA TYR A 112 -11.20 9.44 1.34
C TYR A 112 -12.23 10.14 0.45
N ARG A 113 -13.53 9.91 0.66
CA ARG A 113 -14.59 10.67 -0.03
C ARG A 113 -14.56 12.15 0.36
N ASP A 114 -14.41 12.44 1.64
CA ASP A 114 -14.30 13.82 2.14
C ASP A 114 -13.08 14.55 1.58
N ILE A 115 -11.95 13.85 1.47
CA ILE A 115 -10.72 14.36 0.85
C ILE A 115 -10.94 14.71 -0.62
N VAL A 116 -11.62 13.84 -1.37
CA VAL A 116 -11.93 14.09 -2.78
C VAL A 116 -12.86 15.29 -2.93
N LEU A 117 -13.92 15.36 -2.12
CA LEU A 117 -14.83 16.52 -2.08
C LEU A 117 -14.09 17.84 -1.81
N LYS A 118 -13.13 17.81 -0.89
CA LYS A 118 -12.39 19.01 -0.48
C LYS A 118 -11.38 19.48 -1.52
N HIS A 119 -10.70 18.57 -2.21
CA HIS A 119 -9.51 18.90 -2.99
C HIS A 119 -9.64 18.72 -4.51
N CYS A 120 -10.61 17.94 -4.98
CA CYS A 120 -10.83 17.75 -6.42
C CYS A 120 -11.68 18.87 -7.01
N THR A 121 -11.65 19.02 -8.34
CA THR A 121 -12.61 19.89 -9.03
C THR A 121 -14.04 19.37 -8.80
N PRO A 122 -15.09 20.22 -8.86
CA PRO A 122 -16.46 19.79 -8.65
C PRO A 122 -16.87 18.60 -9.55
N ASP A 123 -16.55 18.68 -10.85
CA ASP A 123 -16.84 17.62 -11.82
C ASP A 123 -16.13 16.31 -11.47
N THR A 124 -14.86 16.39 -11.07
CA THR A 124 -14.08 15.22 -10.64
C THR A 124 -14.67 14.62 -9.37
N ALA A 125 -14.96 15.45 -8.36
CA ALA A 125 -15.51 14.99 -7.09
C ALA A 125 -16.84 14.26 -7.28
N GLN A 126 -17.72 14.81 -8.13
CA GLN A 126 -19.03 14.22 -8.43
C GLN A 126 -18.92 12.78 -8.99
N VAL A 127 -17.91 12.50 -9.80
CA VAL A 127 -17.66 11.18 -10.38
C VAL A 127 -16.96 10.26 -9.38
N VAL A 128 -15.92 10.76 -8.72
CA VAL A 128 -14.95 9.96 -7.96
C VAL A 128 -15.49 9.47 -6.62
N MET A 129 -16.33 10.26 -5.94
CA MET A 129 -16.85 9.89 -4.61
C MET A 129 -17.49 8.51 -4.57
N ASN A 130 -18.25 8.17 -5.62
CA ASN A 130 -18.97 6.91 -5.71
C ASN A 130 -18.06 5.71 -6.04
N MET A 131 -16.86 5.98 -6.57
CA MET A 131 -15.86 4.96 -6.86
C MET A 131 -15.08 4.53 -5.62
N ILE A 132 -15.01 5.38 -4.59
CA ILE A 132 -14.33 5.08 -3.34
C ILE A 132 -15.28 4.28 -2.46
N THR A 133 -15.00 2.99 -2.28
CA THR A 133 -15.84 2.08 -1.49
C THR A 133 -15.06 1.45 -0.34
N LYS A 134 -15.81 0.88 0.61
CA LYS A 134 -15.24 0.07 1.70
C LYS A 134 -14.44 -1.12 1.13
N ASP A 135 -15.02 -1.82 0.14
CA ASP A 135 -14.38 -2.98 -0.49
C ASP A 135 -13.13 -2.57 -1.27
N GLY A 136 -13.15 -1.44 -1.99
CA GLY A 136 -11.96 -0.90 -2.65
C GLY A 136 -10.84 -0.54 -1.66
N THR A 137 -11.21 -0.03 -0.48
CA THR A 137 -10.25 0.24 0.60
C THR A 137 -9.65 -1.04 1.15
N LEU A 138 -10.48 -2.08 1.39
CA LEU A 138 -9.99 -3.40 1.79
C LEU A 138 -9.05 -3.97 0.72
N SER A 139 -9.45 -3.96 -0.54
CA SER A 139 -8.63 -4.45 -1.65
C SER A 139 -7.27 -3.78 -1.69
N SER A 140 -7.20 -2.46 -1.52
CA SER A 140 -5.91 -1.76 -1.46
C SER A 140 -5.02 -2.22 -0.31
N VAL A 141 -5.58 -2.45 0.88
CA VAL A 141 -4.80 -2.94 2.03
C VAL A 141 -4.32 -4.37 1.79
N VAL A 142 -5.20 -5.25 1.30
CA VAL A 142 -4.82 -6.63 0.96
C VAL A 142 -3.75 -6.65 -0.13
N CYS A 143 -3.86 -5.82 -1.17
CA CYS A 143 -2.86 -5.71 -2.24
C CYS A 143 -1.48 -5.37 -1.67
N HIS A 144 -1.43 -4.38 -0.78
CA HIS A 144 -0.21 -3.96 -0.11
C HIS A 144 0.42 -5.11 0.68
N GLU A 145 -0.36 -5.73 1.56
CA GLU A 145 0.11 -6.78 2.46
C GLU A 145 0.55 -8.05 1.71
N CYS A 146 -0.19 -8.46 0.68
CA CYS A 146 0.14 -9.61 -0.15
C CYS A 146 1.42 -9.39 -0.97
N ASN A 147 1.80 -8.14 -1.27
CA ASN A 147 2.93 -7.85 -2.14
C ASN A 147 4.26 -7.63 -1.38
N HIS A 148 4.24 -7.44 -0.06
CA HIS A 148 5.46 -7.37 0.76
C HIS A 148 6.42 -8.56 0.54
N PRO A 149 5.96 -9.83 0.49
CA PRO A 149 6.85 -10.97 0.31
C PRO A 149 7.56 -11.02 -1.06
N ILE A 150 7.02 -10.35 -2.08
CA ILE A 150 7.50 -10.44 -3.45
C ILE A 150 8.90 -9.81 -3.57
N GLY A 151 9.85 -10.60 -4.05
CA GLY A 151 11.24 -10.18 -4.28
C GLY A 151 12.11 -10.06 -3.02
N CYS A 152 11.59 -10.35 -1.82
CA CYS A 152 12.37 -10.25 -0.58
C CYS A 152 12.91 -11.61 -0.13
N THR A 153 14.23 -11.70 0.03
CA THR A 153 14.92 -12.85 0.62
C THR A 153 15.62 -12.47 1.92
N PRO A 154 15.92 -13.44 2.82
CA PRO A 154 16.71 -13.16 4.02
C PRO A 154 18.06 -12.49 3.70
N GLU A 155 18.69 -12.85 2.59
CA GLU A 155 19.97 -12.29 2.14
C GLU A 155 19.82 -10.84 1.69
N SER A 156 18.81 -10.53 0.86
CA SER A 156 18.56 -9.14 0.44
C SER A 156 18.21 -8.26 1.64
N ASP A 157 17.41 -8.78 2.57
CA ASP A 157 16.98 -8.05 3.77
C ASP A 157 18.17 -7.75 4.69
N ALA A 158 19.07 -8.72 4.87
CA ALA A 158 20.30 -8.53 5.66
C ALA A 158 21.26 -7.52 5.01
N VAL A 159 21.42 -7.56 3.68
CA VAL A 159 22.29 -6.61 2.97
C VAL A 159 21.72 -5.21 2.99
N LEU A 160 20.42 -5.04 2.75
CA LEU A 160 19.80 -3.72 2.65
C LEU A 160 19.66 -3.05 4.02
N GLY A 161 19.27 -3.79 5.06
CA GLY A 161 18.88 -3.21 6.35
C GLY A 161 17.85 -2.10 6.16
N ASP A 162 17.98 -1.01 6.92
CA ASP A 162 17.07 0.14 6.89
C ASP A 162 16.95 0.84 5.52
N VAL A 163 17.88 0.60 4.58
CA VAL A 163 17.78 1.15 3.22
C VAL A 163 16.59 0.54 2.47
N LYS A 164 16.16 -0.67 2.83
CA LYS A 164 14.98 -1.32 2.25
C LYS A 164 13.71 -0.49 2.45
N ASP A 165 13.53 0.09 3.64
CA ASP A 165 12.34 0.87 4.05
C ASP A 165 12.17 2.17 3.26
N ARG A 166 13.15 2.54 2.44
CA ARG A 166 13.04 3.69 1.54
C ARG A 166 12.05 3.44 0.41
N VAL A 167 11.93 2.19 -0.05
CA VAL A 167 11.07 1.80 -1.19
C VAL A 167 10.14 0.62 -0.90
N GLU A 168 10.28 -0.09 0.22
CA GLU A 168 9.48 -1.30 0.51
C GLU A 168 7.97 -1.03 0.58
N GLU A 169 7.53 -0.01 1.31
CA GLU A 169 6.11 0.37 1.38
C GLU A 169 5.55 0.77 0.01
N ALA A 170 6.38 1.45 -0.79
CA ALA A 170 6.04 1.82 -2.16
C ALA A 170 5.91 0.57 -3.04
N LYS A 171 6.86 -0.37 -2.96
CA LYS A 171 6.81 -1.64 -3.67
C LYS A 171 5.55 -2.43 -3.30
N ALA A 172 5.26 -2.54 -2.00
CA ALA A 172 4.09 -3.23 -1.49
C ALA A 172 2.81 -2.70 -2.13
N THR A 173 2.55 -1.40 -2.09
CA THR A 173 1.33 -0.85 -2.70
C THR A 173 1.37 -0.84 -4.21
N LEU A 174 2.40 -0.28 -4.85
CA LEU A 174 2.37 -0.07 -6.30
C LEU A 174 2.44 -1.41 -7.04
N GLY A 175 3.22 -2.37 -6.54
CA GLY A 175 3.24 -3.74 -7.06
C GLY A 175 1.94 -4.48 -6.78
N GLY A 176 1.37 -4.33 -5.58
CA GLY A 176 0.06 -4.91 -5.24
C GLY A 176 -1.06 -4.40 -6.15
N LEU A 177 -1.10 -3.09 -6.42
CA LEU A 177 -2.05 -2.51 -7.37
C LEU A 177 -1.81 -3.02 -8.79
N SER A 178 -0.56 -3.16 -9.24
CA SER A 178 -0.25 -3.71 -10.56
C SER A 178 -0.76 -5.15 -10.71
N ALA A 179 -0.57 -5.98 -9.69
CA ALA A 179 -1.07 -7.34 -9.64
C ALA A 179 -2.61 -7.38 -9.70
N PHE A 180 -3.26 -6.58 -8.87
CA PHE A 180 -4.72 -6.52 -8.82
C PHE A 180 -5.33 -6.03 -10.14
N LEU A 181 -4.80 -4.94 -10.71
CA LEU A 181 -5.21 -4.44 -12.03
C LEU A 181 -4.97 -5.44 -13.17
N SER A 182 -4.10 -6.44 -12.98
CA SER A 182 -3.85 -7.49 -13.97
C SER A 182 -4.96 -8.53 -14.04
N GLN A 183 -5.75 -8.68 -12.97
CA GLN A 183 -6.89 -9.59 -12.90
C GLN A 183 -8.25 -8.89 -13.01
N LEU A 184 -8.28 -7.56 -12.86
CA LEU A 184 -9.49 -6.77 -13.01
C LEU A 184 -9.81 -6.43 -14.47
N ASP A 185 -11.09 -6.46 -14.79
CA ASP A 185 -11.63 -5.82 -15.99
C ASP A 185 -11.26 -4.34 -16.04
N SER A 186 -10.93 -3.83 -17.23
CA SER A 186 -10.47 -2.45 -17.41
C SER A 186 -11.52 -1.40 -17.02
N SER A 187 -12.82 -1.75 -17.01
CA SER A 187 -13.89 -0.90 -16.49
C SER A 187 -13.77 -0.60 -14.99
N LYS A 188 -13.01 -1.40 -14.24
CA LYS A 188 -12.76 -1.22 -12.80
C LYS A 188 -11.50 -0.43 -12.47
N TRP A 189 -10.63 -0.18 -13.45
CA TRP A 189 -9.38 0.57 -13.22
C TRP A 189 -9.61 2.02 -12.79
N PRO A 190 -10.65 2.74 -13.26
CA PRO A 190 -10.98 4.07 -12.73
C PRO A 190 -11.19 4.09 -11.22
N GLU A 191 -11.81 3.04 -10.64
CA GLU A 191 -12.05 2.96 -9.20
C GLU A 191 -10.73 2.88 -8.40
N VAL A 192 -9.76 2.13 -8.92
CA VAL A 192 -8.43 1.99 -8.31
C VAL A 192 -7.63 3.30 -8.42
N ALA A 193 -7.72 3.99 -9.57
CA ALA A 193 -7.06 5.28 -9.77
C ALA A 193 -7.65 6.37 -8.86
N ALA A 194 -8.99 6.43 -8.77
CA ALA A 194 -9.73 7.30 -7.84
C ALA A 194 -9.27 7.14 -6.39
N TYR A 195 -9.23 5.89 -5.91
CA TYR A 195 -8.75 5.59 -4.57
C TYR A 195 -7.28 6.01 -4.36
N SER A 196 -6.42 5.75 -5.36
CA SER A 196 -5.00 6.13 -5.31
C SER A 196 -4.81 7.64 -5.17
N VAL A 197 -5.62 8.45 -5.88
CA VAL A 197 -5.60 9.91 -5.76
C VAL A 197 -6.03 10.38 -4.37
N ALA A 198 -7.10 9.81 -3.81
CA ALA A 198 -7.55 10.14 -2.46
C ALA A 198 -6.49 9.79 -1.40
N ARG A 199 -5.82 8.66 -1.58
CA ARG A 199 -4.71 8.22 -0.72
C ARG A 199 -3.51 9.18 -0.80
N VAL A 200 -3.10 9.59 -2.00
CA VAL A 200 -2.04 10.60 -2.18
C VAL A 200 -2.37 11.88 -1.41
N CYS A 201 -3.60 12.39 -1.56
CA CYS A 201 -4.03 13.60 -0.87
C CYS A 201 -3.95 13.44 0.66
N ARG A 202 -4.39 12.30 1.20
CA ARG A 202 -4.28 12.01 2.65
C ARG A 202 -2.84 12.11 3.15
N PHE A 203 -1.88 11.56 2.41
CA PHE A 203 -0.48 11.53 2.83
C PHE A 203 0.28 12.81 2.51
N PHE A 204 -0.25 13.68 1.65
CA PHE A 204 0.26 15.03 1.43
C PHE A 204 -0.30 16.06 2.42
N ALA A 205 -1.37 15.75 3.16
CA ALA A 205 -1.84 16.60 4.24
C ALA A 205 -0.76 16.78 5.32
N LYS A 206 -0.56 18.01 5.79
CA LYS A 206 0.55 18.46 6.64
C LYS A 206 0.79 17.57 7.86
N THR A 207 -0.30 17.21 8.53
CA THR A 207 -0.30 16.35 9.73
C THR A 207 0.36 15.00 9.50
N THR A 208 0.25 14.47 8.28
CA THR A 208 0.89 13.21 7.88
C THR A 208 2.25 13.46 7.25
N TYR A 209 2.36 14.46 6.36
CA TYR A 209 3.55 14.76 5.58
C TYR A 209 4.78 15.09 6.45
N GLU A 210 4.56 15.86 7.52
CA GLU A 210 5.63 16.28 8.45
C GLU A 210 5.90 15.25 9.56
N ASN A 211 5.10 14.17 9.66
CA ASN A 211 5.26 13.17 10.70
C ASN A 211 6.43 12.21 10.37
N PRO A 212 7.48 12.12 11.22
CA PRO A 212 8.59 11.20 11.02
C PRO A 212 8.17 9.72 10.92
N THR A 213 7.13 9.31 11.68
CA THR A 213 6.65 7.91 11.67
C THR A 213 5.91 7.56 10.39
N SER A 214 5.50 8.55 9.60
CA SER A 214 4.76 8.37 8.34
C SER A 214 5.65 8.48 7.11
N GLN A 215 6.96 8.74 7.27
CA GLN A 215 7.87 9.01 6.15
C GLN A 215 7.91 7.90 5.08
N PRO A 216 7.91 6.60 5.43
CA PRO A 216 7.81 5.54 4.42
C PRO A 216 6.56 5.65 3.54
N TYR A 217 5.40 5.89 4.17
CA TYR A 217 4.12 6.07 3.48
C TYR A 217 4.06 7.39 2.69
N VAL A 218 4.72 8.45 3.16
CA VAL A 218 4.84 9.70 2.40
C VAL A 218 5.66 9.47 1.13
N ARG A 219 6.82 8.81 1.22
CA ARG A 219 7.65 8.46 0.03
C ARG A 219 6.89 7.61 -0.96
N GLU A 220 6.20 6.60 -0.47
CA GLU A 220 5.31 5.77 -1.28
C GLU A 220 4.27 6.59 -2.06
N ASN A 221 3.62 7.56 -1.40
CA ASN A 221 2.60 8.38 -2.05
C ASN A 221 3.23 9.44 -2.98
N ILE A 222 4.49 9.82 -2.79
CA ILE A 222 5.24 10.59 -3.80
C ILE A 222 5.46 9.75 -5.06
N ALA A 223 5.88 8.47 -4.91
CA ALA A 223 6.01 7.57 -6.06
C ALA A 223 4.68 7.40 -6.79
N MET A 224 3.59 7.11 -6.06
CA MET A 224 2.24 7.02 -6.64
C MET A 224 1.85 8.28 -7.41
N ALA A 225 2.06 9.45 -6.82
CA ALA A 225 1.72 10.74 -7.41
C ALA A 225 2.53 11.02 -8.68
N ASN A 226 3.82 10.72 -8.70
CA ASN A 226 4.65 10.86 -9.90
C ASN A 226 4.12 9.98 -11.03
N LEU A 227 3.77 8.73 -10.76
CA LEU A 227 3.21 7.83 -11.76
C LEU A 227 1.84 8.31 -12.29
N LEU A 228 0.97 8.83 -11.42
CA LEU A 228 -0.33 9.40 -11.82
C LEU A 228 -0.18 10.66 -12.67
N ILE A 229 0.83 11.50 -12.40
CA ILE A 229 1.11 12.71 -13.19
C ILE A 229 1.74 12.36 -14.54
N ILE A 230 2.76 11.49 -14.57
CA ILE A 230 3.46 11.11 -15.80
C ILE A 230 2.53 10.38 -16.77
N SER A 231 1.59 9.59 -16.24
CA SER A 231 0.53 8.95 -17.04
C SER A 231 -0.62 9.90 -17.42
N GLU A 232 -0.54 11.17 -17.02
CA GLU A 232 -1.52 12.21 -17.28
C GLU A 232 -2.93 11.93 -16.71
N ILE A 233 -3.04 11.00 -15.76
CA ILE A 233 -4.30 10.71 -15.04
C ILE A 233 -4.66 11.90 -14.16
N VAL A 234 -3.67 12.57 -13.55
CA VAL A 234 -3.91 13.69 -12.65
C VAL A 234 -3.30 14.98 -13.18
N SER A 235 -4.06 16.07 -13.05
CA SER A 235 -3.55 17.43 -13.15
C SER A 235 -3.98 18.27 -11.95
N VAL A 236 -3.11 19.19 -11.52
CA VAL A 236 -3.35 20.09 -10.37
C VAL A 236 -3.21 21.54 -10.83
N LYS A 237 -4.34 22.23 -10.99
CA LYS A 237 -4.39 23.66 -11.37
C LYS A 237 -5.25 24.45 -10.37
N ASP A 238 -6.55 24.49 -10.62
CA ASP A 238 -7.59 25.13 -9.79
C ASP A 238 -8.37 24.10 -8.95
N GLY A 239 -7.81 22.89 -8.87
CA GLY A 239 -8.39 21.69 -8.28
C GLY A 239 -7.60 20.48 -8.78
N ILE A 240 -7.79 19.35 -8.10
CA ILE A 240 -7.30 18.06 -8.59
C ILE A 240 -8.32 17.55 -9.61
N ALA A 241 -7.91 17.48 -10.88
CA ALA A 241 -8.69 16.88 -11.96
C ALA A 241 -8.16 15.49 -12.28
N ILE A 242 -9.07 14.52 -12.45
CA ILE A 242 -8.74 13.14 -12.80
C ILE A 242 -9.29 12.80 -14.19
N ASP A 243 -8.44 12.27 -15.06
CA ASP A 243 -8.79 11.78 -16.39
C ASP A 243 -8.71 10.25 -16.44
N PHE A 244 -9.87 9.62 -16.66
CA PHE A 244 -10.02 8.17 -16.73
C PHE A 244 -9.89 7.60 -18.16
N ASN A 245 -9.29 8.34 -19.09
CA ASN A 245 -8.98 7.82 -20.42
C ASN A 245 -8.23 6.48 -20.34
N LEU A 246 -8.71 5.48 -21.08
CA LEU A 246 -8.18 4.12 -21.01
C LEU A 246 -6.69 4.04 -21.36
N ASN A 247 -6.19 4.83 -22.32
CA ASN A 247 -4.78 4.81 -22.70
C ASN A 247 -3.88 5.29 -21.54
N LYS A 248 -4.34 6.29 -20.78
CA LYS A 248 -3.65 6.80 -19.59
C LYS A 248 -3.60 5.74 -18.48
N LEU A 249 -4.72 5.05 -18.24
CA LEU A 249 -4.78 3.95 -17.28
C LEU A 249 -3.90 2.76 -17.69
N ILE A 250 -3.83 2.42 -18.98
CA ILE A 250 -2.91 1.39 -19.51
C ILE A 250 -1.45 1.80 -19.25
N LEU A 251 -1.10 3.05 -19.55
CA LEU A 251 0.25 3.57 -19.31
C LEU A 251 0.59 3.51 -17.81
N TRP A 252 -0.29 3.99 -16.95
CA TRP A 252 -0.11 3.94 -15.50
C TRP A 252 0.09 2.52 -14.98
N LYS A 253 -0.75 1.56 -15.41
CA LYS A 253 -0.59 0.13 -15.06
C LYS A 253 0.77 -0.42 -15.47
N LYS A 254 1.26 -0.08 -16.68
CA LYS A 254 2.60 -0.46 -17.14
C LYS A 254 3.69 0.13 -16.24
N MET A 255 3.56 1.39 -15.84
CA MET A 255 4.51 2.06 -14.96
C MET A 255 4.52 1.46 -13.54
N LEU A 256 3.35 1.12 -12.99
CA LEU A 256 3.25 0.40 -11.70
C LEU A 256 4.02 -0.92 -11.74
N ARG A 257 3.84 -1.70 -12.83
CA ARG A 257 4.56 -2.95 -13.06
C ARG A 257 6.08 -2.72 -13.14
N GLN A 258 6.51 -1.70 -13.89
CA GLN A 258 7.92 -1.38 -14.06
C GLN A 258 8.56 -0.96 -12.74
N PHE A 259 7.90 -0.10 -11.98
CA PHE A 259 8.37 0.30 -10.65
C PHE A 259 8.62 -0.90 -9.74
N CYS A 260 7.66 -1.82 -9.66
CA CYS A 260 7.80 -3.03 -8.84
C CYS A 260 9.00 -3.88 -9.29
N LEU A 261 9.16 -4.06 -10.60
CA LEU A 261 10.28 -4.81 -11.17
C LEU A 261 11.64 -4.15 -10.88
N ASP A 262 11.73 -2.83 -11.03
CA ASP A 262 12.95 -2.06 -10.75
C ASP A 262 13.38 -2.20 -9.29
N VAL A 263 12.43 -2.14 -8.34
CA VAL A 263 12.72 -2.37 -6.91
C VAL A 263 13.24 -3.79 -6.68
N ILE A 264 12.59 -4.81 -7.24
CA ILE A 264 13.01 -6.21 -7.08
C ILE A 264 14.40 -6.42 -7.67
N HIS A 265 14.68 -5.89 -8.87
CA HIS A 265 16.02 -5.94 -9.46
C HIS A 265 17.05 -5.21 -8.60
N ALA A 266 16.70 -4.08 -8.00
CA ALA A 266 17.60 -3.36 -7.11
C ALA A 266 17.99 -4.20 -5.88
N TYR A 267 17.04 -4.92 -5.27
CA TYR A 267 17.29 -5.80 -4.12
C TYR A 267 18.32 -6.89 -4.42
N HIS A 268 18.36 -7.37 -5.66
CA HIS A 268 19.21 -8.48 -6.10
C HIS A 268 20.38 -8.05 -7.00
N SER A 269 20.66 -6.76 -7.06
CA SER A 269 21.79 -6.23 -7.84
C SER A 269 23.14 -6.49 -7.16
N GLN A 270 24.25 -6.28 -7.87
CA GLN A 270 25.59 -6.38 -7.26
C GLN A 270 25.84 -5.35 -6.15
N SER A 271 25.11 -4.23 -6.17
CA SER A 271 25.21 -3.14 -5.18
C SER A 271 23.81 -2.73 -4.68
N PRO A 272 23.12 -3.55 -3.87
CA PRO A 272 21.70 -3.36 -3.57
C PRO A 272 21.35 -2.01 -2.95
N LYS A 273 22.14 -1.53 -1.99
CA LYS A 273 21.89 -0.23 -1.34
C LYS A 273 21.95 0.94 -2.34
N LEU A 274 22.93 0.91 -3.26
CA LEU A 274 23.07 1.95 -4.28
C LEU A 274 21.94 1.86 -5.31
N ALA A 275 21.58 0.65 -5.74
CA ALA A 275 20.50 0.45 -6.69
C ALA A 275 19.14 0.90 -6.11
N VAL A 276 18.86 0.58 -4.83
CA VAL A 276 17.63 1.04 -4.15
C VAL A 276 17.60 2.56 -4.04
N THR A 277 18.73 3.19 -3.72
CA THR A 277 18.84 4.66 -3.68
C THR A 277 18.51 5.27 -5.05
N LYS A 278 19.01 4.69 -6.15
CA LYS A 278 18.69 5.17 -7.51
C LYS A 278 17.21 5.03 -7.86
N VAL A 279 16.57 3.93 -7.44
CA VAL A 279 15.12 3.73 -7.63
C VAL A 279 14.33 4.77 -6.83
N GLU A 280 14.70 5.01 -5.57
CA GLU A 280 14.11 6.06 -4.75
C GLU A 280 14.25 7.44 -5.41
N GLU A 281 15.46 7.82 -5.84
CA GLU A 281 15.71 9.11 -6.50
C GLU A 281 14.89 9.27 -7.80
N GLY A 282 14.72 8.19 -8.57
CA GLY A 282 13.96 8.21 -9.82
C GLY A 282 12.44 8.34 -9.63
N TYR A 283 11.87 7.63 -8.67
CA TYR A 283 10.41 7.54 -8.50
C TYR A 283 9.86 8.41 -7.36
N CYS A 284 10.63 8.63 -6.29
CA CYS A 284 10.22 9.39 -5.11
C CYS A 284 10.68 10.86 -5.18
N ALA A 285 11.07 11.36 -6.35
CA ALA A 285 11.49 12.74 -6.54
C ALA A 285 10.36 13.75 -6.26
N ARG A 286 10.67 14.80 -5.50
CA ARG A 286 9.78 15.94 -5.24
C ARG A 286 9.83 16.95 -6.39
N THR A 287 9.31 16.56 -7.54
CA THR A 287 9.26 17.43 -8.73
C THR A 287 8.40 18.68 -8.47
N PRO A 288 8.52 19.75 -9.29
CA PRO A 288 7.65 20.93 -9.16
C PRO A 288 6.15 20.59 -9.16
N ALA A 289 5.73 19.58 -9.93
CA ALA A 289 4.35 19.12 -9.96
C ALA A 289 3.90 18.50 -8.62
N ILE A 290 4.76 17.68 -8.00
CA ILE A 290 4.51 17.11 -6.66
C ILE A 290 4.43 18.21 -5.60
N LEU A 291 5.37 19.16 -5.62
CA LEU A 291 5.38 20.28 -4.69
C LEU A 291 4.11 21.14 -4.84
N ASN A 292 3.63 21.34 -6.07
CA ASN A 292 2.36 22.03 -6.32
C ASN A 292 1.16 21.26 -5.75
N TRP A 293 1.13 19.93 -5.89
CA TRP A 293 0.07 19.10 -5.30
C TRP A 293 0.10 19.15 -3.76
N ILE A 294 1.27 19.02 -3.14
CA ILE A 294 1.42 19.17 -1.69
C ILE A 294 0.92 20.56 -1.26
N LYS A 295 1.31 21.62 -1.96
CA LYS A 295 0.83 22.99 -1.68
C LYS A 295 -0.69 23.10 -1.81
N TRP A 296 -1.31 22.46 -2.80
CA TRP A 296 -2.76 22.47 -2.99
C TRP A 296 -3.52 21.81 -1.83
N VAL A 297 -3.08 20.63 -1.39
CA VAL A 297 -3.73 19.88 -0.31
C VAL A 297 -3.67 20.62 1.03
N ASN A 298 -2.67 21.49 1.21
CA ASN A 298 -2.41 22.22 2.45
C ASN A 298 -2.89 23.67 2.45
N ARG A 299 -3.82 24.03 1.57
CA ARG A 299 -4.50 25.34 1.57
C ARG A 299 -5.60 25.42 2.63
#